data_AF-A0A3N5LZN1-F1
#
_entry.id   AF-A0A3N5LZN1-F1
#
_cell.length_a   1.000
_cell.length_b   1.000
_cell.length_c   1.000
_cell.angle_alpha   90.00
_cell.angle_beta   90.00
_cell.angle_gamma   90.00
#
_symmetry.space_group_name_H-M   'P 1'
#
loop_
_entity.id
_entity.type
_entity.pdbx_description
1 polymer ?
#
loop_
_entity_poly.entity_id
_entity_poly.type
_entity_poly.pdbx_seq_one_letter_code
_entity_poly.pdbx_strand_id
1 'polypeptide(L)'
;PDLGGWDGLLGGDARAALAGLGERHPLAAELHPTRLERYVGCPFAFYVRDVLGLEAPDEPGESLEIEPLEFGSLAHGILEGAYGRVIDDGLDRDGALAAVTTAWEERCTDAERRGITGAALPWAVRREMLLEDLLRSVRLDPVFLDRGERPVSVELRFGARYDRVVTLALPDGREVRFAGRLDRVDETPRGARVVDYKTGGGSTERERIRRGLSVQLPVYQLAVRQTKGEAYEGVTSLYRLITRKGGFEELELEGDEPTARARLAALVAEVIDGIEGGRFPRTSHKGCDYCDIRYACGLSSWARARKREHERLAGLVRLQTKGPEEVAPDEPG
;
A
#
# COMPACT_ATOMS: atom_id res chain seq x y z
N PRO A 1 -32.59 -11.18 0.51
CA PRO A 1 -32.73 -10.87 -0.93
C PRO A 1 -31.54 -11.51 -1.64
N ASP A 2 -31.81 -12.32 -2.65
CA ASP A 2 -30.75 -13.09 -3.31
C ASP A 2 -29.78 -12.17 -4.05
N LEU A 3 -28.51 -12.54 -4.03
CA LEU A 3 -27.48 -11.86 -4.80
C LEU A 3 -27.46 -12.35 -6.25
N GLY A 4 -27.31 -11.41 -7.18
CA GLY A 4 -27.18 -11.70 -8.62
C GLY A 4 -26.16 -10.80 -9.31
N GLY A 5 -26.23 -10.73 -10.64
CA GLY A 5 -25.32 -9.91 -11.46
C GLY A 5 -25.30 -8.43 -11.08
N TRP A 6 -26.45 -7.89 -10.66
CA TRP A 6 -26.58 -6.51 -10.17
C TRP A 6 -25.80 -6.23 -8.88
N ASP A 7 -25.45 -7.29 -8.15
CA ASP A 7 -24.68 -7.23 -6.91
C ASP A 7 -23.20 -7.54 -7.13
N GLY A 8 -22.74 -7.58 -8.38
CA GLY A 8 -21.36 -7.84 -8.73
C GLY A 8 -20.98 -9.32 -8.71
N LEU A 9 -21.95 -10.25 -8.77
CA LEU A 9 -21.66 -11.66 -8.96
C LEU A 9 -21.77 -12.01 -10.45
N LEU A 10 -20.63 -12.26 -11.09
CA LEU A 10 -20.60 -12.58 -12.51
C LEU A 10 -21.29 -13.93 -12.79
N GLY A 11 -22.12 -13.96 -13.83
CA GLY A 11 -22.68 -15.20 -14.38
C GLY A 11 -21.63 -16.04 -15.11
N GLY A 12 -22.01 -17.24 -15.56
CA GLY A 12 -21.10 -18.20 -16.22
C GLY A 12 -20.34 -17.60 -17.41
N ASP A 13 -21.04 -16.95 -18.34
CA ASP A 13 -20.43 -16.36 -19.53
C ASP A 13 -19.44 -15.24 -19.19
N ALA A 14 -19.79 -14.37 -18.23
CA ALA A 14 -18.91 -13.30 -17.79
C ALA A 14 -17.67 -13.82 -17.05
N ARG A 15 -17.80 -14.92 -16.29
CA ARG A 15 -16.66 -15.61 -15.68
C ARG A 15 -15.76 -16.28 -16.73
N ALA A 16 -16.33 -16.89 -17.75
CA ALA A 16 -15.58 -17.44 -18.86
C ALA A 16 -14.83 -16.34 -19.63
N ALA A 17 -15.46 -15.19 -19.85
CA ALA A 17 -14.82 -14.02 -20.45
C ALA A 17 -13.67 -13.49 -19.59
N LEU A 18 -13.85 -13.42 -18.26
CA LEU A 18 -12.80 -13.06 -17.31
C LEU A 18 -11.60 -14.02 -17.43
N ALA A 19 -11.85 -15.33 -17.35
CA ALA A 19 -10.79 -16.34 -17.49
C ALA A 19 -10.09 -16.27 -18.86
N GLY A 20 -10.81 -15.88 -19.91
CA GLY A 20 -10.30 -15.71 -21.27
C GLY A 20 -9.50 -14.42 -21.53
N LEU A 21 -9.26 -13.56 -20.53
CA LEU A 21 -8.52 -12.30 -20.72
C LEU A 21 -7.04 -12.49 -21.05
N GLY A 22 -6.47 -13.68 -20.82
CA GLY A 22 -5.04 -13.96 -21.09
C GLY A 22 -4.13 -13.03 -20.29
N GLU A 23 -3.16 -12.39 -20.94
CA GLU A 23 -2.22 -11.44 -20.33
C GLU A 23 -2.90 -10.21 -19.70
N ARG A 24 -4.13 -9.87 -20.12
CA ARG A 24 -4.92 -8.78 -19.52
C ARG A 24 -5.61 -9.19 -18.22
N HIS A 25 -5.60 -10.47 -17.87
CA HIS A 25 -6.19 -10.91 -16.61
C HIS A 25 -5.39 -10.30 -15.44
N PRO A 26 -6.04 -9.72 -14.42
CA PRO A 26 -5.34 -9.02 -13.35
C PRO A 26 -4.43 -9.93 -12.50
N LEU A 27 -4.60 -11.26 -12.61
CA LEU A 27 -3.75 -12.27 -11.97
C LEU A 27 -2.74 -12.93 -12.91
N ALA A 28 -2.70 -12.58 -14.20
CA ALA A 28 -1.76 -13.18 -15.16
C ALA A 28 -0.32 -12.64 -15.00
N ALA A 29 -0.18 -11.41 -14.49
CA ALA A 29 1.09 -10.75 -14.24
C ALA A 29 1.45 -10.75 -12.75
N GLU A 30 2.55 -10.09 -12.42
CA GLU A 30 2.96 -9.88 -11.03
C GLU A 30 1.90 -9.06 -10.27
N LEU A 31 1.55 -9.51 -9.07
CA LEU A 31 0.59 -8.86 -8.20
C LEU A 31 1.23 -7.63 -7.55
N HIS A 32 0.42 -6.59 -7.37
CA HIS A 32 0.80 -5.38 -6.64
C HIS A 32 0.02 -5.31 -5.32
N PRO A 33 0.67 -5.03 -4.17
CA PRO A 33 -0.01 -4.96 -2.88
C PRO A 33 -1.23 -4.04 -2.86
N THR A 34 -1.12 -2.87 -3.49
CA THR A 34 -2.20 -1.88 -3.58
C THR A 34 -3.42 -2.38 -4.35
N ARG A 35 -3.24 -3.29 -5.32
CA ARG A 35 -4.36 -3.93 -6.05
C ARG A 35 -5.11 -4.92 -5.16
N LEU A 36 -4.38 -5.73 -4.41
CA LEU A 36 -4.99 -6.69 -3.46
C LEU A 36 -5.73 -5.96 -2.35
N GLU A 37 -5.14 -4.90 -1.79
CA GLU A 37 -5.81 -4.04 -0.81
C GLU A 37 -7.05 -3.37 -1.38
N ARG A 38 -7.04 -2.98 -2.67
CA ARG A 38 -8.23 -2.45 -3.35
C ARG A 38 -9.34 -3.48 -3.44
N TYR A 39 -9.03 -4.72 -3.82
CA TYR A 39 -10.01 -5.79 -3.86
C TYR A 39 -10.59 -6.04 -2.45
N VAL A 40 -9.75 -6.18 -1.43
CA VAL A 40 -10.19 -6.36 -0.04
C VAL A 40 -11.05 -5.17 0.42
N GLY A 41 -10.67 -3.94 0.09
CA GLY A 41 -11.43 -2.74 0.46
C GLY A 41 -12.77 -2.62 -0.26
N CYS A 42 -12.81 -2.91 -1.55
CA CYS A 42 -14.03 -2.92 -2.37
C CYS A 42 -13.81 -3.70 -3.68
N PRO A 43 -14.31 -4.94 -3.81
CA PRO A 43 -14.15 -5.72 -5.03
C PRO A 43 -14.75 -5.05 -6.27
N PHE A 44 -15.83 -4.28 -6.12
CA PHE A 44 -16.37 -3.50 -7.23
C PHE A 44 -15.38 -2.44 -7.76
N ALA A 45 -14.62 -1.78 -6.86
CA ALA A 45 -13.62 -0.82 -7.28
C ALA A 45 -12.44 -1.48 -8.01
N PHE A 46 -12.06 -2.68 -7.57
CA PHE A 46 -11.10 -3.51 -8.29
C PHE A 46 -11.64 -3.91 -9.67
N TYR A 47 -12.91 -4.33 -9.77
CA TYR A 47 -13.49 -4.72 -11.05
C TYR A 47 -13.47 -3.57 -12.08
N VAL A 48 -13.90 -2.38 -11.68
CA VAL A 48 -13.93 -1.21 -12.57
C VAL A 48 -12.51 -0.84 -13.03
N ARG A 49 -11.55 -0.77 -12.11
CA ARG A 49 -10.20 -0.29 -12.42
C ARG A 49 -9.31 -1.37 -13.02
N ASP A 50 -9.22 -2.52 -12.38
CA ASP A 50 -8.22 -3.56 -12.67
C ASP A 50 -8.73 -4.63 -13.64
N VAL A 51 -10.05 -4.84 -13.76
CA VAL A 51 -10.63 -5.79 -14.74
C VAL A 51 -11.12 -5.07 -16.00
N LEU A 52 -11.90 -4.00 -15.85
CA LEU A 52 -12.41 -3.24 -17.00
C LEU A 52 -11.44 -2.20 -17.55
N GLY A 53 -10.37 -1.88 -16.80
CA GLY A 53 -9.39 -0.88 -17.22
C GLY A 53 -9.95 0.54 -17.25
N LEU A 54 -10.99 0.82 -16.45
CA LEU A 54 -11.59 2.15 -16.40
C LEU A 54 -10.88 2.99 -15.34
N GLU A 55 -10.29 4.08 -15.78
CA GLU A 55 -9.71 5.11 -14.92
C GLU A 55 -10.74 6.21 -14.68
N ALA A 56 -10.72 6.79 -13.49
CA ALA A 56 -11.46 8.02 -13.27
C ALA A 56 -10.85 9.09 -14.20
N PRO A 57 -11.68 9.92 -14.87
CA PRO A 57 -11.15 11.04 -15.64
C PRO A 57 -10.26 11.89 -14.75
N ASP A 58 -9.08 12.26 -15.27
CA ASP A 58 -8.26 13.33 -14.68
C ASP A 58 -8.96 14.68 -14.95
N GLU A 59 -10.04 14.92 -14.22
CA GLU A 59 -10.62 16.24 -14.11
C GLU A 59 -9.77 17.04 -13.11
N PRO A 60 -9.27 18.24 -13.48
CA PRO A 60 -8.62 19.11 -12.53
C PRO A 60 -9.58 19.29 -11.35
N GLY A 61 -9.18 18.81 -10.17
CA GLY A 61 -10.02 18.92 -8.99
C GLY A 61 -10.42 20.38 -8.80
N GLU A 62 -11.68 20.63 -8.44
CA GLU A 62 -12.12 21.98 -8.04
C GLU A 62 -11.45 22.44 -6.73
N SER A 63 -10.58 21.60 -6.15
CA SER A 63 -9.82 21.87 -4.95
C SER A 63 -8.84 23.02 -5.14
N LEU A 64 -8.90 23.98 -4.22
CA LEU A 64 -7.89 25.03 -4.11
C LEU A 64 -6.57 24.51 -3.51
N GLU A 65 -6.51 23.25 -3.11
CA GLU A 65 -5.34 22.62 -2.50
C GLU A 65 -4.79 21.48 -3.36
N ILE A 66 -3.49 21.23 -3.25
CA ILE A 66 -2.84 20.02 -3.77
C ILE A 66 -3.57 18.75 -3.34
N GLU A 67 -3.81 17.88 -4.32
CA GLU A 67 -4.47 16.60 -4.13
C GLU A 67 -3.68 15.71 -3.16
N PRO A 68 -4.35 14.91 -2.30
CA PRO A 68 -3.66 14.09 -1.30
C PRO A 68 -2.61 13.13 -1.87
N LEU A 69 -2.86 12.58 -3.07
CA LEU A 69 -1.95 11.65 -3.74
C LEU A 69 -0.69 12.35 -4.24
N GLU A 70 -0.83 13.52 -4.86
CA GLU A 70 0.29 14.36 -5.28
C GLU A 70 1.10 14.85 -4.08
N PHE A 71 0.42 15.24 -2.99
CA PHE A 71 1.08 15.64 -1.75
C PHE A 71 1.90 14.51 -1.12
N GLY A 72 1.34 13.29 -1.09
CA GLY A 72 2.06 12.10 -0.65
C GLY A 72 3.29 11.83 -1.51
N SER A 73 3.12 11.84 -2.83
CA SER A 73 4.21 11.60 -3.80
C SER A 73 5.33 12.64 -3.67
N LEU A 74 4.99 13.91 -3.48
CA LEU A 74 5.96 14.97 -3.21
C LEU A 74 6.76 14.69 -1.94
N ALA A 75 6.09 14.37 -0.83
CA ALA A 75 6.75 14.09 0.44
C ALA A 75 7.69 12.88 0.35
N HIS A 76 7.26 11.79 -0.31
CA HIS A 76 8.09 10.60 -0.53
C HIS A 76 9.30 10.93 -1.38
N GLY A 77 9.12 11.69 -2.48
CA GLY A 77 10.22 12.11 -3.33
C GLY A 77 11.26 12.92 -2.56
N ILE A 78 10.85 13.89 -1.73
CA ILE A 78 11.79 14.69 -0.93
C ILE A 78 12.64 13.80 -0.02
N LEU A 79 12.00 12.87 0.69
CA LEU A 79 12.69 11.94 1.57
C LEU A 79 13.58 10.94 0.80
N GLU A 80 13.13 10.42 -0.34
CA GLU A 80 13.94 9.60 -1.25
C GLU A 80 15.23 10.33 -1.63
N GLY A 81 15.12 11.57 -2.11
CA GLY A 81 16.29 12.35 -2.53
C GLY A 81 17.25 12.61 -1.36
N ALA A 82 16.72 12.97 -0.19
CA ALA A 82 17.54 13.24 0.98
C ALA A 82 18.24 11.98 1.50
N TYR A 83 17.51 10.88 1.68
CA TYR A 83 18.08 9.61 2.17
C TYR A 83 18.97 8.92 1.14
N GLY A 84 18.74 9.13 -0.17
CA GLY A 84 19.68 8.73 -1.21
C GLY A 84 21.06 9.36 -0.99
N ARG A 85 21.09 10.67 -0.72
CA ARG A 85 22.34 11.36 -0.36
C ARG A 85 22.95 10.89 0.96
N VAL A 86 22.13 10.59 1.97
CA VAL A 86 22.63 10.00 3.23
C VAL A 86 23.37 8.69 2.96
N ILE A 87 22.84 7.85 2.08
CA ILE A 87 23.46 6.58 1.69
C ILE A 87 24.73 6.81 0.86
N ASP A 88 24.65 7.65 -0.17
CA ASP A 88 25.73 7.81 -1.16
C ASP A 88 26.91 8.65 -0.63
N ASP A 89 26.61 9.73 0.11
CA ASP A 89 27.60 10.69 0.62
C ASP A 89 28.00 10.42 2.09
N GLY A 90 27.31 9.49 2.77
CA GLY A 90 27.55 9.19 4.19
C GLY A 90 27.19 10.34 5.13
N LEU A 91 26.09 11.06 4.83
CA LEU A 91 25.71 12.26 5.58
C LEU A 91 25.28 11.92 7.01
N ASP A 92 25.69 12.76 7.95
CA ASP A 92 25.15 12.77 9.30
C ASP A 92 23.75 13.42 9.33
N ARG A 93 23.20 13.57 10.54
CA ARG A 93 21.86 14.15 10.72
C ARG A 93 21.77 15.58 10.16
N ASP A 94 22.80 16.41 10.35
CA ASP A 94 22.75 17.80 9.92
C ASP A 94 22.88 17.90 8.40
N GLY A 95 23.70 17.05 7.79
CA GLY A 95 23.75 16.85 6.34
C GLY A 95 22.42 16.34 5.77
N ALA A 96 21.76 15.40 6.44
CA ALA A 96 20.43 14.90 6.04
C ALA A 96 19.36 16.01 6.09
N LEU A 97 19.38 16.85 7.12
CA LEU A 97 18.48 18.00 7.23
C LEU A 97 18.71 19.01 6.10
N ALA A 98 19.98 19.30 5.76
CA ALA A 98 20.31 20.14 4.62
C ALA A 98 19.83 19.52 3.29
N ALA A 99 20.02 18.20 3.11
CA ALA A 99 19.58 17.48 1.93
C ALA A 99 18.04 17.48 1.78
N VAL A 100 17.28 17.39 2.88
CA VAL A 100 15.81 17.56 2.86
C VAL A 100 15.43 18.94 2.37
N THR A 101 16.07 20.01 2.88
CA THR A 101 15.76 21.38 2.44
C THR A 101 16.03 21.56 0.95
N THR A 102 17.19 21.11 0.44
CA THR A 102 17.51 21.18 -1.00
C THR A 102 16.48 20.39 -1.84
N ALA A 103 16.19 19.15 -1.46
CA ALA A 103 15.24 18.31 -2.17
C ALA A 103 13.80 18.87 -2.13
N TRP A 104 13.43 19.55 -1.05
CA TRP A 104 12.15 20.25 -0.89
C TRP A 104 12.06 21.45 -1.85
N GLU A 105 13.07 22.32 -1.90
CA GLU A 105 13.10 23.48 -2.81
C GLU A 105 12.93 23.06 -4.28
N GLU A 106 13.69 22.05 -4.71
CA GLU A 106 13.67 21.52 -6.07
C GLU A 106 12.29 20.93 -6.43
N ARG A 107 11.75 20.06 -5.57
CA ARG A 107 10.50 19.36 -5.87
C ARG A 107 9.27 20.23 -5.70
N CYS A 108 9.25 21.17 -4.75
CA CYS A 108 8.18 22.15 -4.67
C CYS A 108 8.14 23.04 -5.92
N THR A 109 9.30 23.44 -6.43
CA THR A 109 9.41 24.21 -7.68
C THR A 109 8.93 23.40 -8.89
N ASP A 110 9.25 22.09 -8.97
CA ASP A 110 8.69 21.21 -10.01
C ASP A 110 7.16 21.07 -9.90
N ALA A 111 6.64 20.88 -8.69
CA ALA A 111 5.20 20.77 -8.46
C ALA A 111 4.45 22.04 -8.88
N GLU A 112 4.98 23.22 -8.56
CA GLU A 112 4.45 24.52 -8.99
C GLU A 112 4.46 24.64 -10.52
N ARG A 113 5.57 24.28 -11.17
CA ARG A 113 5.69 24.30 -12.64
C ARG A 113 4.69 23.35 -13.32
N ARG A 114 4.45 22.19 -12.73
CA ARG A 114 3.48 21.19 -13.22
C ARG A 114 2.02 21.60 -12.96
N GLY A 115 1.78 22.64 -12.17
CA GLY A 115 0.43 23.13 -11.87
C GLY A 115 -0.37 22.21 -10.93
N ILE A 116 0.29 21.32 -10.19
CA ILE A 116 -0.37 20.32 -9.32
C ILE A 116 -0.58 20.81 -7.87
N THR A 117 -0.19 22.05 -7.56
CA THR A 117 -0.16 22.59 -6.19
C THR A 117 -1.48 23.20 -5.71
N GLY A 118 -2.43 23.40 -6.61
CA GLY A 118 -3.63 24.19 -6.35
C GLY A 118 -3.33 25.70 -6.30
N ALA A 119 -4.11 26.45 -5.52
CA ALA A 119 -3.97 27.90 -5.41
C ALA A 119 -2.70 28.30 -4.65
N ALA A 120 -2.08 29.40 -5.06
CA ALA A 120 -0.77 29.85 -4.55
C ALA A 120 -0.74 30.11 -3.04
N LEU A 121 -1.80 30.70 -2.47
CA LEU A 121 -1.84 31.04 -1.04
C LEU A 121 -1.93 29.80 -0.13
N PRO A 122 -2.90 28.87 -0.30
CA PRO A 122 -2.90 27.60 0.42
C PRO A 122 -1.59 26.81 0.23
N TRP A 123 -1.05 26.82 -0.99
CA TRP A 123 0.19 26.14 -1.30
C TRP A 123 1.40 26.70 -0.53
N ALA A 124 1.55 28.02 -0.47
CA ALA A 124 2.64 28.66 0.26
C ALA A 124 2.66 28.25 1.74
N VAL A 125 1.50 28.13 2.38
CA VAL A 125 1.42 27.64 3.76
C VAL A 125 1.74 26.15 3.83
N ARG A 126 1.14 25.35 2.94
CA ARG A 126 1.24 23.89 2.98
C ARG A 126 2.64 23.37 2.67
N ARG A 127 3.40 24.02 1.78
CA ARG A 127 4.78 23.65 1.46
C ARG A 127 5.75 23.93 2.63
N GLU A 128 5.57 25.03 3.36
CA GLU A 128 6.38 25.34 4.55
C GLU A 128 6.07 24.35 5.68
N MET A 129 4.79 24.05 5.90
CA MET A 129 4.37 23.02 6.86
C MET A 129 4.95 21.65 6.52
N LEU A 130 5.02 21.30 5.23
CA LEU A 130 5.65 20.07 4.79
C LEU A 130 7.14 20.06 5.14
N LEU A 131 7.88 21.14 4.86
CA LEU A 131 9.30 21.22 5.22
C LEU A 131 9.51 21.03 6.73
N GLU A 132 8.75 21.75 7.56
CA GLU A 132 8.82 21.61 9.02
C GLU A 132 8.59 20.15 9.49
N ASP A 133 7.58 19.49 8.90
CA ASP A 133 7.22 18.11 9.23
C ASP A 133 8.32 17.13 8.80
N LEU A 134 8.88 17.29 7.58
CA LEU A 134 9.97 16.43 7.09
C LEU A 134 11.25 16.61 7.91
N LEU A 135 11.63 17.85 8.22
CA LEU A 135 12.78 18.12 9.08
C LEU A 135 12.57 17.54 10.49
N ARG A 136 11.36 17.62 11.04
CA ARG A 136 11.04 16.97 12.32
C ARG A 136 11.12 15.45 12.21
N SER A 137 10.61 14.86 11.13
CA SER A 137 10.69 13.42 10.90
C SER A 137 12.14 12.93 10.85
N VAL A 138 13.04 13.63 10.15
CA VAL A 138 14.48 13.33 10.12
C VAL A 138 15.12 13.45 11.50
N ARG A 139 14.78 14.49 12.29
CA ARG A 139 15.32 14.65 13.65
C ARG A 139 14.93 13.50 14.60
N LEU A 140 13.77 12.88 14.37
CA LEU A 140 13.26 11.76 15.17
C LEU A 140 13.72 10.40 14.64
N ASP A 141 14.38 10.34 13.49
CA ASP A 141 14.69 9.08 12.81
C ASP A 141 15.75 8.26 13.59
N PRO A 142 15.46 7.00 13.97
CA PRO A 142 16.37 6.15 14.73
C PRO A 142 17.76 5.98 14.10
N VAL A 143 17.89 6.08 12.78
CA VAL A 143 19.18 5.97 12.07
C VAL A 143 20.18 7.07 12.47
N PHE A 144 19.70 8.18 13.04
CA PHE A 144 20.55 9.28 13.52
C PHE A 144 20.71 9.33 15.05
N LEU A 145 20.22 8.31 15.77
CA LEU A 145 20.24 8.26 17.25
C LEU A 145 21.41 7.43 17.81
N ASP A 146 22.45 7.18 17.01
CA ASP A 146 23.64 6.40 17.39
C ASP A 146 23.32 4.98 17.94
N ARG A 147 22.36 4.31 17.29
CA ARG A 147 21.91 2.96 17.65
C ARG A 147 22.50 1.85 16.78
N GLY A 148 23.49 2.18 15.96
CA GLY A 148 24.05 1.26 14.96
C GLY A 148 23.09 0.96 13.79
N GLU A 149 22.08 1.81 13.59
CA GLU A 149 21.12 1.70 12.50
C GLU A 149 21.54 2.60 11.35
N ARG A 150 21.37 2.16 10.10
CA ARG A 150 21.68 2.99 8.93
C ARG A 150 20.75 2.69 7.75
N PRO A 151 20.34 3.71 6.97
CA PRO A 151 19.63 3.45 5.72
C PRO A 151 20.57 2.75 4.73
N VAL A 152 20.05 1.77 3.99
CA VAL A 152 20.83 1.01 2.99
C VAL A 152 20.16 0.92 1.63
N SER A 153 18.92 1.40 1.53
CA SER A 153 18.21 1.52 0.27
C SER A 153 17.06 2.49 0.41
N VAL A 154 16.84 3.29 -0.62
CA VAL A 154 15.59 4.02 -0.86
C VAL A 154 14.96 3.54 -2.16
N GLU A 155 13.63 3.63 -2.26
CA GLU A 155 12.85 3.36 -3.48
C GLU A 155 13.23 2.04 -4.17
N LEU A 156 13.40 0.99 -3.34
CA LEU A 156 13.80 -0.33 -3.80
C LEU A 156 12.67 -0.95 -4.64
N ARG A 157 12.92 -1.05 -5.95
CA ARG A 157 12.02 -1.72 -6.88
C ARG A 157 12.28 -3.22 -6.92
N PHE A 158 11.21 -4.01 -6.97
CA PHE A 158 11.25 -5.46 -7.10
C PHE A 158 10.18 -5.94 -8.11
N GLY A 159 10.37 -7.15 -8.63
CA GLY A 159 9.64 -7.73 -9.75
C GLY A 159 10.57 -8.16 -10.88
N ALA A 160 10.03 -8.91 -11.83
CA ALA A 160 10.75 -9.53 -12.94
C ALA A 160 11.50 -8.51 -13.81
N ARG A 161 10.93 -7.31 -14.00
CA ARG A 161 11.59 -6.20 -14.72
C ARG A 161 12.93 -5.77 -14.10
N TYR A 162 13.09 -5.98 -12.79
CA TYR A 162 14.25 -5.54 -12.02
C TYR A 162 15.16 -6.70 -11.61
N ASP A 163 14.96 -7.89 -12.18
CA ASP A 163 15.68 -9.12 -11.80
C ASP A 163 15.63 -9.41 -10.29
N ARG A 164 14.47 -9.11 -9.69
CA ARG A 164 14.20 -9.20 -8.25
C ARG A 164 12.85 -9.86 -8.05
N VAL A 165 12.72 -11.09 -8.54
CA VAL A 165 11.47 -11.84 -8.48
C VAL A 165 11.15 -12.13 -7.01
N VAL A 166 9.93 -11.78 -6.59
CA VAL A 166 9.42 -12.06 -5.24
C VAL A 166 8.27 -13.04 -5.36
N THR A 167 8.41 -14.24 -4.81
CA THR A 167 7.38 -15.30 -4.86
C THR A 167 6.74 -15.55 -3.51
N LEU A 168 5.49 -15.97 -3.51
CA LEU A 168 4.77 -16.45 -2.35
C LEU A 168 4.03 -17.75 -2.69
N ALA A 169 4.33 -18.82 -1.96
CA ALA A 169 3.56 -20.05 -2.00
C ALA A 169 2.23 -19.86 -1.27
N LEU A 170 1.14 -20.36 -1.86
CA LEU A 170 -0.21 -20.31 -1.32
C LEU A 170 -0.60 -21.68 -0.72
N PRO A 171 -1.57 -21.73 0.21
CA PRO A 171 -1.99 -22.97 0.87
C PRO A 171 -2.51 -24.07 -0.07
N ASP A 172 -2.98 -23.69 -1.26
CA ASP A 172 -3.50 -24.61 -2.28
C ASP A 172 -2.43 -25.10 -3.28
N GLY A 173 -1.17 -24.79 -3.03
CA GLY A 173 -0.04 -25.17 -3.87
C GLY A 173 0.22 -24.24 -5.06
N ARG A 174 -0.59 -23.19 -5.25
CA ARG A 174 -0.27 -22.14 -6.23
C ARG A 174 0.92 -21.31 -5.75
N GLU A 175 1.64 -20.74 -6.71
CA GLU A 175 2.67 -19.73 -6.44
C GLU A 175 2.28 -18.43 -7.15
N VAL A 176 2.41 -17.31 -6.44
CA VAL A 176 2.21 -15.98 -7.02
C VAL A 176 3.50 -15.19 -7.00
N ARG A 177 3.61 -14.23 -7.91
CA ARG A 177 4.72 -13.28 -7.98
C ARG A 177 4.25 -11.89 -7.63
N PHE A 178 5.13 -11.12 -6.98
CA PHE A 178 4.88 -9.72 -6.63
C PHE A 178 5.83 -8.77 -7.34
N ALA A 179 5.29 -7.61 -7.69
CA ALA A 179 6.06 -6.46 -8.12
C ALA A 179 5.68 -5.24 -7.28
N GLY A 180 6.62 -4.32 -7.10
CA GLY A 180 6.36 -3.14 -6.31
C GLY A 180 7.60 -2.32 -6.02
N ARG A 181 7.39 -1.40 -5.08
CA ARG A 181 8.39 -0.44 -4.66
C ARG A 181 8.18 -0.09 -3.20
N LEU A 182 9.19 -0.31 -2.39
CA LEU A 182 9.19 0.09 -0.98
C LEU A 182 10.03 1.35 -0.78
N ASP A 183 9.64 2.20 0.16
CA ASP A 183 10.23 3.53 0.29
C ASP A 183 11.65 3.50 0.85
N ARG A 184 11.90 2.75 1.94
CA ARG A 184 13.23 2.67 2.56
C ARG A 184 13.49 1.34 3.26
N VAL A 185 14.74 0.89 3.23
CA VAL A 185 15.28 -0.21 4.04
C VAL A 185 16.41 0.32 4.90
N ASP A 186 16.31 0.07 6.20
CA ASP A 186 17.37 0.31 7.17
C ASP A 186 18.01 -1.02 7.59
N GLU A 187 19.33 -1.05 7.71
CA GLU A 187 20.02 -2.06 8.52
C GLU A 187 19.97 -1.66 9.99
N THR A 188 19.76 -2.64 10.84
CA THR A 188 19.67 -2.51 12.29
C THR A 188 20.53 -3.59 12.96
N PRO A 189 20.88 -3.43 14.24
CA PRO A 189 21.60 -4.48 14.98
C PRO A 189 20.90 -5.85 15.01
N ARG A 190 19.59 -5.91 14.74
CA ARG A 190 18.77 -7.14 14.77
C ARG A 190 18.34 -7.62 13.39
N GLY A 191 18.93 -7.08 12.32
CA GLY A 191 18.58 -7.41 10.94
C GLY A 191 18.18 -6.19 10.14
N ALA A 192 17.06 -6.22 9.42
CA ALA A 192 16.60 -5.09 8.61
C ALA A 192 15.23 -4.57 9.02
N ARG A 193 14.97 -3.31 8.69
CA ARG A 193 13.67 -2.67 8.89
C ARG A 193 13.21 -2.01 7.59
N VAL A 194 12.06 -2.45 7.11
CA VAL A 194 11.32 -1.78 6.04
C VAL A 194 10.54 -0.61 6.62
N VAL A 195 10.68 0.56 5.99
CA VAL A 195 9.93 1.76 6.35
C VAL A 195 9.12 2.20 5.13
N ASP A 196 7.82 2.34 5.30
CA ASP A 196 6.89 2.91 4.33
C ASP A 196 6.31 4.21 4.89
N TYR A 197 6.52 5.32 4.19
CA TYR A 197 6.10 6.63 4.66
C TYR A 197 4.62 6.85 4.44
N LYS A 198 3.98 7.56 5.38
CA LYS A 198 2.58 7.98 5.25
C LYS A 198 2.42 9.42 5.70
N THR A 199 1.77 10.23 4.86
CA THR A 199 1.46 11.63 5.16
C THR A 199 0.14 11.81 5.91
N GLY A 200 -0.69 10.77 5.97
CA GLY A 200 -1.99 10.75 6.65
C GLY A 200 -1.90 10.55 8.16
N GLY A 201 -3.06 10.48 8.82
CA GLY A 201 -3.17 10.27 10.27
C GLY A 201 -3.02 8.80 10.72
N GLY A 202 -2.78 7.86 9.80
CA GLY A 202 -2.51 6.45 10.12
C GLY A 202 -3.70 5.60 10.60
N SER A 203 -4.92 6.13 10.64
CA SER A 203 -6.09 5.38 11.12
C SER A 203 -6.43 4.17 10.25
N THR A 204 -6.30 4.30 8.94
CA THR A 204 -6.49 3.20 7.97
C THR A 204 -5.39 2.14 8.11
N GLU A 205 -4.14 2.58 8.23
CA GLU A 205 -2.97 1.71 8.39
C GLU A 205 -3.04 0.92 9.69
N ARG A 206 -3.36 1.57 10.81
CA ARG A 206 -3.53 0.91 12.11
C ARG A 206 -4.64 -0.12 12.08
N GLU A 207 -5.76 0.19 11.44
CA GLU A 207 -6.86 -0.77 11.31
C GLU A 207 -6.49 -1.95 10.41
N ARG A 208 -5.73 -1.71 9.33
CA ARG A 208 -5.23 -2.78 8.47
C ARG A 208 -4.27 -3.70 9.20
N ILE A 209 -3.34 -3.16 9.98
CA ILE A 209 -2.43 -3.96 10.80
C ILE A 209 -3.23 -4.78 11.82
N ARG A 210 -4.07 -4.13 12.63
CA ARG A 210 -4.88 -4.79 13.67
C ARG A 210 -5.76 -5.92 13.13
N ARG A 211 -6.29 -5.78 11.91
CA ARG A 211 -7.16 -6.78 11.27
C ARG A 211 -6.40 -7.82 10.44
N GLY A 212 -5.08 -7.76 10.36
CA GLY A 212 -4.30 -8.63 9.47
C GLY A 212 -4.60 -8.42 7.97
N LEU A 213 -4.97 -7.19 7.58
CA LEU A 213 -5.31 -6.78 6.21
C LEU A 213 -4.24 -5.93 5.54
N SER A 214 -3.12 -5.67 6.21
CA SER A 214 -1.96 -5.06 5.56
C SER A 214 -1.37 -6.07 4.59
N VAL A 215 -1.37 -5.75 3.29
CA VAL A 215 -0.69 -6.55 2.27
C VAL A 215 0.67 -5.94 1.97
N GLN A 216 0.75 -4.60 1.98
CA GLN A 216 1.94 -3.85 1.62
C GLN A 216 3.15 -4.22 2.50
N LEU A 217 3.02 -4.17 3.84
CA LEU A 217 4.14 -4.42 4.74
C LEU A 217 4.66 -5.88 4.66
N PRO A 218 3.81 -6.93 4.72
CA PRO A 218 4.27 -8.31 4.57
C PRO A 218 4.93 -8.60 3.21
N VAL A 219 4.41 -8.03 2.11
CA VAL A 219 5.04 -8.20 0.79
C VAL A 219 6.42 -7.52 0.76
N TYR A 220 6.58 -6.37 1.41
CA TYR A 220 7.88 -5.70 1.46
C TYR A 220 8.88 -6.42 2.35
N GLN A 221 8.44 -6.98 3.48
CA GLN A 221 9.24 -7.87 4.32
C GLN A 221 9.75 -9.07 3.49
N LEU A 222 8.85 -9.72 2.74
CA LEU A 222 9.18 -10.82 1.83
C LEU A 222 10.15 -10.39 0.73
N ALA A 223 9.95 -9.21 0.15
CA ALA A 223 10.84 -8.66 -0.88
C ALA A 223 12.24 -8.43 -0.35
N VAL A 224 12.42 -7.85 0.84
CA VAL A 224 13.75 -7.68 1.46
C VAL A 224 14.39 -9.04 1.71
N ARG A 225 13.64 -10.02 2.21
CA ARG A 225 14.15 -11.38 2.45
C ARG A 225 14.68 -12.04 1.18
N GLN A 226 13.92 -12.00 0.09
CA GLN A 226 14.28 -12.69 -1.14
C GLN A 226 15.29 -11.93 -2.00
N THR A 227 15.34 -10.60 -1.92
CA THR A 227 16.21 -9.78 -2.80
C THR A 227 17.53 -9.36 -2.16
N LYS A 228 17.58 -9.21 -0.83
CA LYS A 228 18.80 -8.83 -0.11
C LYS A 228 19.41 -9.95 0.73
N GLY A 229 18.76 -11.12 0.79
CA GLY A 229 19.34 -12.37 1.26
C GLY A 229 19.22 -12.63 2.77
N GLU A 230 19.45 -13.89 3.12
CA GLU A 230 19.26 -14.58 4.42
C GLU A 230 20.12 -14.03 5.58
N ALA A 231 20.85 -12.93 5.40
CA ALA A 231 21.82 -12.40 6.37
C ALA A 231 21.21 -11.67 7.56
N TYR A 232 19.93 -11.28 7.48
CA TYR A 232 19.26 -10.59 8.59
C TYR A 232 18.69 -11.60 9.59
N GLU A 233 18.94 -11.40 10.88
CA GLU A 233 18.30 -12.21 11.93
C GLU A 233 16.77 -12.04 11.88
N GLY A 234 16.29 -10.80 11.74
CA GLY A 234 14.87 -10.48 11.51
C GLY A 234 14.69 -9.38 10.46
N VAL A 235 13.55 -9.38 9.77
CA VAL A 235 13.07 -8.24 8.97
C VAL A 235 11.80 -7.72 9.61
N THR A 236 11.84 -6.51 10.18
CA THR A 236 10.64 -5.80 10.63
C THR A 236 10.14 -4.89 9.53
N SER A 237 8.88 -4.49 9.61
CA SER A 237 8.26 -3.58 8.64
C SER A 237 7.26 -2.68 9.33
N LEU A 238 7.29 -1.39 9.02
CA LEU A 238 6.41 -0.41 9.64
C LEU A 238 5.94 0.67 8.66
N TYR A 239 4.80 1.28 9.00
CA TYR A 239 4.45 2.58 8.46
C TYR A 239 5.01 3.68 9.35
N ARG A 240 5.70 4.67 8.78
CA ARG A 240 6.16 5.86 9.49
C ARG A 240 5.29 7.05 9.11
N LEU A 241 4.57 7.60 10.07
CA LEU A 241 3.75 8.77 9.87
C LEU A 241 4.68 9.99 9.87
N ILE A 242 4.85 10.67 8.74
CA ILE A 242 5.87 11.72 8.57
C ILE A 242 5.35 13.15 8.78
N THR A 243 4.09 13.30 9.19
CA THR A 243 3.45 14.60 9.38
C THR A 243 2.85 14.76 10.77
N ARG A 244 2.61 16.01 11.16
CA ARG A 244 1.93 16.35 12.42
C ARG A 244 0.52 15.75 12.52
N LYS A 245 -0.13 15.45 11.40
CA LYS A 245 -1.45 14.79 11.35
C LYS A 245 -1.42 13.37 11.93
N GLY A 246 -0.29 12.67 11.75
CA GLY A 246 -0.07 11.32 12.30
C GLY A 246 0.76 11.31 13.58
N GLY A 247 1.05 12.47 14.18
CA GLY A 247 1.79 12.53 15.44
C GLY A 247 3.24 12.04 15.38
N PHE A 248 3.80 11.83 14.19
CA PHE A 248 5.13 11.23 14.00
C PHE A 248 5.26 9.79 14.52
N GLU A 249 4.14 9.06 14.61
CA GLU A 249 4.14 7.69 15.13
C GLU A 249 4.66 6.67 14.11
N GLU A 250 5.15 5.55 14.64
CA GLU A 250 5.51 4.36 13.88
C GLU A 250 4.47 3.26 14.15
N LEU A 251 3.96 2.66 13.08
CA LEU A 251 2.98 1.59 13.12
C LEU A 251 3.63 0.31 12.61
N GLU A 252 4.18 -0.48 13.53
CA GLU A 252 4.86 -1.74 13.21
C GLU A 252 3.85 -2.85 12.88
N LEU A 253 4.21 -3.71 11.92
CA LEU A 253 3.46 -4.91 11.61
C LEU A 253 3.46 -5.85 12.82
N GLU A 254 2.28 -6.35 13.20
CA GLU A 254 2.12 -7.24 14.36
C GLU A 254 2.46 -8.71 14.01
N GLY A 255 3.23 -9.36 14.89
CA GLY A 255 3.61 -10.78 14.78
C GLY A 255 5.01 -11.01 14.19
N ASP A 256 5.45 -12.27 14.20
CA ASP A 256 6.71 -12.69 13.58
C ASP A 256 6.59 -12.85 12.05
N GLU A 257 7.73 -12.93 11.34
CA GLU A 257 7.76 -13.05 9.88
C GLU A 257 7.02 -14.30 9.37
N PRO A 258 7.18 -15.51 9.96
CA PRO A 258 6.41 -16.69 9.54
C PRO A 258 4.90 -16.48 9.64
N THR A 259 4.42 -15.90 10.73
CA THR A 259 2.99 -15.61 10.95
C THR A 259 2.47 -14.58 9.96
N ALA A 260 3.23 -13.49 9.74
CA ALA A 260 2.88 -12.48 8.75
C ALA A 260 2.81 -13.07 7.33
N ARG A 261 3.76 -13.94 6.97
CA ARG A 261 3.80 -14.64 5.67
C ARG A 261 2.61 -15.59 5.50
N ALA A 262 2.28 -16.39 6.51
CA ALA A 262 1.14 -17.32 6.47
C ALA A 262 -0.19 -16.56 6.31
N ARG A 263 -0.38 -15.46 7.06
CA ARG A 263 -1.54 -14.57 6.91
C ARG A 263 -1.63 -13.95 5.52
N LEU A 264 -0.51 -13.47 4.98
CA LEU A 264 -0.44 -12.95 3.62
C LEU A 264 -0.86 -14.02 2.59
N ALA A 265 -0.34 -15.25 2.71
CA ALA A 265 -0.66 -16.35 1.81
C ALA A 265 -2.15 -16.70 1.84
N ALA A 266 -2.74 -16.80 3.03
CA ALA A 266 -4.17 -17.03 3.20
C ALA A 266 -5.02 -15.90 2.57
N LEU A 267 -4.67 -14.64 2.84
CA LEU A 267 -5.36 -13.48 2.26
C LEU A 267 -5.30 -13.50 0.74
N VAL A 268 -4.12 -13.73 0.17
CA VAL A 268 -3.92 -13.76 -1.28
C VAL A 268 -4.72 -14.88 -1.93
N ALA A 269 -4.73 -16.08 -1.35
CA ALA A 269 -5.53 -17.19 -1.84
C ALA A 269 -7.03 -16.85 -1.86
N GLU A 270 -7.56 -16.30 -0.76
CA GLU A 270 -8.98 -15.90 -0.70
C GLU A 270 -9.34 -14.78 -1.69
N VAL A 271 -8.42 -13.82 -1.91
CA VAL A 271 -8.62 -12.76 -2.91
C VAL A 271 -8.67 -13.34 -4.32
N ILE A 272 -7.75 -14.24 -4.65
CA ILE A 272 -7.69 -14.91 -5.96
C ILE A 272 -8.96 -15.72 -6.20
N ASP A 273 -9.38 -16.54 -5.23
CA ASP A 273 -10.61 -17.34 -5.32
C ASP A 273 -11.84 -16.46 -5.54
N GLY A 274 -11.87 -15.29 -4.90
CA GLY A 274 -12.91 -14.31 -5.09
C GLY A 274 -12.94 -13.74 -6.52
N ILE A 275 -11.78 -13.40 -7.07
CA ILE A 275 -11.63 -12.87 -8.44
C ILE A 275 -12.03 -13.94 -9.47
N GLU A 276 -11.48 -15.15 -9.39
CA GLU A 276 -11.77 -16.27 -10.31
C GLU A 276 -13.23 -16.75 -10.18
N GLY A 277 -13.78 -16.64 -8.97
CA GLY A 277 -15.20 -16.84 -8.68
C GLY A 277 -16.12 -15.76 -9.23
N GLY A 278 -15.58 -14.68 -9.80
CA GLY A 278 -16.33 -13.56 -10.35
C GLY A 278 -17.07 -12.74 -9.29
N ARG A 279 -16.49 -12.58 -8.09
CA ARG A 279 -17.11 -11.90 -6.96
C ARG A 279 -16.60 -10.46 -6.86
N PHE A 280 -17.36 -9.53 -7.41
CA PHE A 280 -17.07 -8.09 -7.39
C PHE A 280 -18.15 -7.25 -6.70
N PRO A 281 -18.60 -7.62 -5.50
CA PRO A 281 -19.69 -6.90 -4.86
C PRO A 281 -19.27 -5.52 -4.35
N ARG A 282 -20.26 -4.63 -4.22
CA ARG A 282 -20.11 -3.25 -3.75
C ARG A 282 -20.11 -3.20 -2.22
N THR A 283 -19.11 -3.77 -1.55
CA THR A 283 -19.15 -4.03 -0.09
C THR A 283 -18.31 -3.10 0.78
N SER A 284 -17.72 -2.02 0.23
CA SER A 284 -16.89 -1.08 1.01
C SER A 284 -17.51 -0.73 2.37
N HIS A 285 -16.77 -0.98 3.46
CA HIS A 285 -17.19 -0.65 4.82
C HIS A 285 -17.03 0.84 5.13
N LYS A 286 -15.99 1.48 4.57
CA LYS A 286 -15.60 2.89 4.76
C LYS A 286 -14.88 3.39 3.49
N GLY A 287 -14.82 4.71 3.31
CA GLY A 287 -14.04 5.33 2.23
C GLY A 287 -14.81 5.61 0.93
N CYS A 288 -16.11 5.31 0.87
CA CYS A 288 -16.95 5.65 -0.29
C CYS A 288 -16.97 7.16 -0.59
N ASP A 289 -16.80 8.02 0.41
CA ASP A 289 -16.85 9.47 0.22
C ASP A 289 -15.66 10.00 -0.58
N TYR A 290 -14.53 9.30 -0.53
CA TYR A 290 -13.29 9.61 -1.23
C TYR A 290 -13.01 8.62 -2.38
N CYS A 291 -14.03 7.87 -2.79
CA CYS A 291 -13.91 6.91 -3.88
C CYS A 291 -14.08 7.64 -5.22
N ASP A 292 -13.08 7.56 -6.09
CA ASP A 292 -13.08 8.17 -7.41
C ASP A 292 -14.16 7.62 -8.34
N ILE A 293 -14.53 6.34 -8.20
CA ILE A 293 -15.64 5.74 -8.96
C ILE A 293 -17.00 5.94 -8.28
N ARG A 294 -17.12 6.83 -7.29
CA ARG A 294 -18.37 7.09 -6.56
C ARG A 294 -19.52 7.44 -7.50
N TYR A 295 -19.26 8.25 -8.52
CA TYR A 295 -20.25 8.66 -9.51
C TYR A 295 -20.85 7.46 -10.28
N ALA A 296 -20.04 6.42 -10.53
CA ALA A 296 -20.45 5.18 -11.19
C ALA A 296 -20.89 4.07 -10.21
N CYS A 297 -20.79 4.30 -8.90
CA CYS A 297 -21.02 3.27 -7.89
C CYS A 297 -22.51 2.99 -7.64
N GLY A 298 -23.39 3.99 -7.75
CA GLY A 298 -24.85 3.81 -7.66
C GLY A 298 -25.38 3.14 -6.38
N LEU A 299 -24.55 2.95 -5.35
CA LEU A 299 -24.85 2.12 -4.19
C LEU A 299 -25.68 2.89 -3.14
N SER A 300 -26.96 2.58 -3.05
CA SER A 300 -27.85 3.14 -2.02
C SER A 300 -27.45 2.67 -0.62
N SER A 301 -27.78 3.49 0.39
CA SER A 301 -27.62 3.13 1.82
C SER A 301 -28.39 1.86 2.18
N TRP A 302 -29.55 1.64 1.56
CA TRP A 302 -30.36 0.44 1.74
C TRP A 302 -29.67 -0.84 1.20
N ALA A 303 -29.06 -0.75 0.02
CA ALA A 303 -28.31 -1.88 -0.55
C ALA A 303 -27.07 -2.22 0.30
N ARG A 304 -26.38 -1.20 0.82
CA ARG A 304 -25.27 -1.38 1.80
C ARG A 304 -25.71 -2.14 3.04
N ALA A 305 -26.86 -1.82 3.60
CA ALA A 305 -27.32 -2.44 4.84
C ALA A 305 -27.77 -3.91 4.65
N ARG A 306 -28.47 -4.24 3.55
CA ARG A 306 -29.08 -5.59 3.40
C ARG A 306 -28.17 -6.65 2.81
N LYS A 307 -27.20 -6.27 1.97
CA LYS A 307 -26.44 -7.23 1.16
C LYS A 307 -25.02 -7.44 1.66
N ARG A 308 -24.55 -6.63 2.62
CA ARG A 308 -23.21 -6.72 3.17
C ARG A 308 -22.96 -7.98 3.99
N GLU A 309 -23.98 -8.57 4.63
CA GLU A 309 -23.84 -9.77 5.49
C GLU A 309 -24.40 -11.05 4.85
N HIS A 310 -24.58 -11.06 3.53
CA HIS A 310 -25.13 -12.22 2.82
C HIS A 310 -24.14 -13.40 2.86
N GLU A 311 -24.64 -14.63 3.06
CA GLU A 311 -23.83 -15.85 3.21
C GLU A 311 -22.81 -16.09 2.06
N ARG A 312 -23.24 -15.85 0.81
CA ARG A 312 -22.37 -15.93 -0.38
C ARG A 312 -21.18 -14.95 -0.36
N LEU A 313 -21.21 -13.94 0.52
CA LEU A 313 -20.13 -12.98 0.73
C LEU A 313 -19.38 -13.23 2.04
N ALA A 314 -19.69 -14.29 2.81
CA ALA A 314 -19.14 -14.52 4.14
C ALA A 314 -17.61 -14.47 4.18
N GLY A 315 -16.92 -15.05 3.19
CA GLY A 315 -15.45 -14.98 3.10
C GLY A 315 -14.94 -13.54 2.92
N LEU A 316 -15.56 -12.76 2.02
CA LEU A 316 -15.19 -11.36 1.83
C LEU A 316 -15.51 -10.50 3.06
N VAL A 317 -16.63 -10.74 3.72
CA VAL A 317 -17.00 -10.03 4.96
C VAL A 317 -16.01 -10.36 6.06
N ARG A 318 -15.62 -11.62 6.18
CA ARG A 318 -14.59 -12.06 7.12
C ARG A 318 -13.27 -11.34 6.82
N LEU A 319 -12.79 -11.35 5.58
CA LEU A 319 -11.61 -10.57 5.17
C LEU A 319 -11.76 -9.11 5.60
N GLN A 320 -12.89 -8.46 5.31
CA GLN A 320 -13.11 -7.06 5.62
C GLN A 320 -13.26 -6.75 7.13
N THR A 321 -13.56 -7.74 7.97
CA THR A 321 -13.89 -7.52 9.40
C THR A 321 -12.91 -8.15 10.37
N LYS A 322 -12.50 -9.40 10.13
CA LYS A 322 -11.69 -10.23 11.04
C LYS A 322 -10.30 -10.59 10.49
N GLY A 323 -10.06 -10.40 9.18
CA GLY A 323 -8.84 -10.88 8.54
C GLY A 323 -9.02 -12.21 7.79
N PRO A 324 -7.97 -12.74 7.17
CA PRO A 324 -7.99 -14.09 6.58
C PRO A 324 -8.17 -15.17 7.66
N GLU A 325 -8.60 -16.37 7.27
CA GLU A 325 -8.60 -17.51 8.21
C GLU A 325 -7.18 -17.77 8.73
N GLU A 326 -7.04 -18.04 10.04
CA GLU A 326 -5.76 -18.40 10.63
C GLU A 326 -5.33 -19.77 10.06
N VAL A 327 -4.29 -19.75 9.23
CA VAL A 327 -3.59 -20.95 8.81
C VAL A 327 -2.45 -21.13 9.81
N ALA A 328 -2.46 -22.26 10.54
CA ALA A 328 -1.33 -22.62 11.40
C ALA A 328 -0.05 -22.62 10.56
N PRO A 329 1.07 -22.06 11.03
CA PRO A 329 2.31 -22.13 10.29
C PRO A 329 2.68 -23.61 10.10
N ASP A 330 2.91 -24.02 8.85
CA ASP A 330 3.46 -25.35 8.56
C ASP A 330 4.80 -25.47 9.31
N GLU A 331 4.90 -26.48 10.17
CA GLU A 331 6.18 -26.85 10.79
C GLU A 331 7.16 -27.21 9.67
N PRO A 332 8.38 -26.63 9.65
CA PRO A 332 9.38 -27.04 8.69
C PRO A 332 9.77 -28.50 8.97
N GLY A 333 9.39 -29.39 8.06
CA GLY A 333 9.92 -30.74 7.96
C GLY A 333 11.34 -30.77 7.41
#